data_AF-A0AA87J7S4-F1
#
_entry.id   AF-A0AA87J7S4-F1
#
_cell.length_a   1.000
_cell.length_b   1.000
_cell.length_c   1.000
_cell.angle_alpha   90.00
_cell.angle_beta   90.00
_cell.angle_gamma   90.00
#
_symmetry.space_group_name_H-M   'P 1'
#
loop_
_entity.id
_entity.type
_entity.pdbx_description
1 polymer ?
#
loop_
_entity_poly.entity_id
_entity_poly.type
_entity_poly.pdbx_seq_one_letter_code
_entity_poly.pdbx_strand_id
1 'polypeptide(L)' 'MPTIHLEMHPGRTLEQKRDFVRKVTQITAETLACPTDSVDVLISEISREHWAKGGQLVSDKVAPQKTAQ' A
#
# COMPACT_ATOMS: atom_id res chain seq x y z
N MET A 1 6.63 18.43 -6.37
CA MET A 1 7.14 17.44 -5.39
C MET A 1 5.94 16.66 -4.84
N PRO A 2 5.45 15.64 -5.58
CA PRO A 2 4.37 14.78 -5.09
C PRO A 2 4.88 13.80 -4.03
N THR A 3 4.04 13.53 -3.02
CA THR A 3 4.32 12.53 -1.99
C THR A 3 3.18 11.54 -1.91
N ILE A 4 3.49 10.25 -1.94
CA ILE A 4 2.53 9.14 -1.92
C ILE A 4 2.70 8.37 -0.62
N HIS A 5 1.63 8.31 0.17
CA HIS A 5 1.58 7.48 1.37
C HIS A 5 0.82 6.18 1.06
N LEU A 6 1.53 5.06 1.15
CA LEU A 6 0.95 3.72 1.08
C LEU A 6 0.84 3.15 2.49
N GLU A 7 -0.38 3.06 3.00
CA GLU A 7 -0.70 2.28 4.19
C GLU A 7 -1.28 0.94 3.78
N MET A 8 -0.66 -0.15 4.23
CA MET A 8 -1.10 -1.51 3.88
C MET A 8 -0.83 -2.50 5.02
N HIS A 9 -1.43 -3.69 4.94
CA HIS A 9 -1.09 -4.76 5.87
C HIS A 9 0.29 -5.37 5.55
N PRO A 10 1.00 -5.88 6.58
CA PRO A 10 2.26 -6.58 6.36
C PRO A 10 2.08 -7.86 5.53
N GLY A 11 3.17 -8.32 4.91
CA GLY A 11 3.23 -9.61 4.22
C GLY A 11 3.59 -9.54 2.73
N ARG A 12 4.02 -8.39 2.21
CA ARG A 12 4.60 -8.29 0.86
C ARG A 12 6.10 -8.46 0.90
N THR A 13 6.62 -9.13 -0.12
CA THR A 13 8.06 -9.30 -0.29
C THR A 13 8.71 -7.96 -0.63
N LEU A 14 10.01 -7.84 -0.38
CA LEU A 14 10.77 -6.65 -0.76
C LEU A 14 10.72 -6.40 -2.28
N GLU A 15 10.69 -7.46 -3.08
CA GLU A 15 10.57 -7.37 -4.54
C GLU A 15 9.22 -6.76 -4.96
N GLN A 16 8.12 -7.18 -4.33
CA GLN A 16 6.80 -6.59 -4.58
C GLN A 16 6.76 -5.10 -4.22
N LYS A 17 7.39 -4.72 -3.10
CA LYS A 17 7.51 -3.29 -2.71
C LYS A 17 8.34 -2.51 -3.74
N ARG A 18 9.44 -3.07 -4.23
CA ARG A 18 10.30 -2.46 -5.27
C ARG A 18 9.57 -2.26 -6.59
N ASP A 19 8.81 -3.25 -7.03
CA ASP A 19 8.02 -3.17 -8.25
C ASP A 19 6.91 -2.10 -8.12
N PHE A 20 6.22 -2.07 -6.97
CA PHE A 20 5.22 -1.05 -6.68
C PHE A 20 5.79 0.37 -6.73
N VAL A 21 6.88 0.66 -6.00
CA VAL A 21 7.44 2.03 -5.97
C VAL A 21 7.90 2.46 -7.36
N ARG A 22 8.50 1.56 -8.15
CA ARG A 22 8.92 1.87 -9.53
C ARG A 22 7.72 2.31 -10.38
N LYS A 23 6.66 1.50 -10.38
CA LYS A 23 5.47 1.74 -11.22
C LYS A 23 4.71 2.98 -10.79
N VAL A 24 4.52 3.17 -9.48
CA VAL A 24 3.76 4.32 -8.96
C VAL A 24 4.51 5.64 -9.16
N THR A 25 5.84 5.66 -9.01
CA THR A 25 6.66 6.84 -9.31
C THR A 25 6.58 7.18 -10.80
N GLN A 26 6.71 6.19 -11.68
CA GLN A 26 6.61 6.39 -13.13
C GLN A 26 5.27 7.01 -13.53
N ILE A 27 4.14 6.41 -13.14
CA ILE A 27 2.82 6.93 -13.52
C ILE A 27 2.55 8.32 -12.93
N THR A 28 3.08 8.61 -11.74
CA THR A 28 2.95 9.92 -11.10
C THR A 28 3.71 10.98 -11.87
N ALA A 29 4.97 10.70 -12.20
CA ALA A 29 5.82 11.60 -12.98
C ALA A 29 5.20 11.90 -14.37
N GLU A 30 4.73 10.86 -15.05
CA GLU A 30 4.07 10.97 -16.36
C GLU A 30 2.77 11.77 -16.29
N THR A 31 1.88 11.45 -15.33
CA THR A 31 0.54 12.07 -15.25
C THR A 31 0.60 13.52 -14.77
N LEU A 32 1.49 13.82 -13.83
CA LEU A 32 1.60 15.14 -13.20
C LEU A 32 2.67 16.01 -13.85
N ALA A 33 3.30 15.54 -14.95
CA ALA A 33 4.36 16.22 -15.68
C ALA A 33 5.48 16.74 -14.76
N CYS A 34 5.95 15.90 -13.84
CA CYS A 34 7.02 16.24 -12.90
C CYS A 34 8.22 15.29 -13.01
N PRO A 35 9.43 15.72 -12.62
CA PRO A 35 10.60 14.85 -12.58
C PRO A 35 10.40 13.63 -11.66
N THR A 36 10.90 12.47 -12.08
CA THR A 36 10.80 11.20 -11.34
C THR A 36 11.46 11.27 -9.97
N ASP A 37 12.57 11.99 -9.85
CA ASP A 37 13.31 12.22 -8.60
C ASP A 37 12.57 13.15 -7.61
N SER A 38 11.53 13.84 -8.07
CA SER A 38 10.70 14.71 -7.22
C SER A 38 9.52 13.99 -6.54
N VAL A 39 9.37 12.68 -6.79
CA VAL A 39 8.27 11.86 -6.28
C VAL A 39 8.74 10.99 -5.12
N ASP A 40 8.17 11.23 -3.94
CA ASP A 40 8.43 10.43 -2.75
C ASP A 40 7.35 9.38 -2.52
N VAL A 41 7.74 8.16 -2.12
CA VAL A 41 6.81 7.08 -1.77
C VAL A 41 7.15 6.53 -0.38
N LEU A 42 6.24 6.70 0.56
CA LEU A 42 6.36 6.23 1.93
C LEU A 42 5.46 5.01 2.13
N ILE A 43 6.04 3.88 2.53
CA ILE A 43 5.30 2.64 2.79
C ILE A 43 5.22 2.40 4.29
N SER A 44 4.00 2.35 4.82
CA SER A 44 3.68 2.02 6.21
C SER A 44 2.93 0.69 6.27
N GLU A 45 3.52 -0.28 6.99
CA GLU A 45 2.87 -1.57 7.24
C GLU A 45 2.16 -1.54 8.59
N ILE A 46 0.84 -1.66 8.55
CA ILE A 46 -0.04 -1.57 9.72
C ILE A 46 -0.66 -2.96 9.95
N SER A 47 -0.42 -3.53 11.14
CA SER A 47 -1.00 -4.81 11.53
C SER A 47 -2.53 -4.77 11.49
N ARG A 48 -3.17 -5.93 11.39
CA ARG A 48 -4.65 -6.00 11.37
C ARG A 48 -5.27 -5.54 12.70
N GLU A 49 -4.54 -5.68 13.79
CA GLU A 49 -4.92 -5.22 15.14
C GLU A 49 -4.85 -3.70 15.26
N HIS A 50 -4.09 -3.02 14.41
CA HIS A 50 -3.94 -1.56 14.41
C HIS A 50 -4.76 -0.86 13.31
N TRP A 51 -5.56 -1.61 12.54
CA TRP A 51 -6.40 -1.07 11.48
C TRP A 51 -7.87 -1.30 11.81
N ALA A 52 -8.67 -0.24 11.93
CA ALA A 52 -10.12 -0.32 12.10
C ALA A 52 -10.88 0.14 10.86
N LYS A 53 -12.05 -0.45 10.58
CA LYS A 53 -13.02 0.07 9.61
C LYS A 53 -14.43 -0.07 10.17
N GLY A 54 -15.19 1.03 10.20
CA GLY A 54 -16.55 1.02 10.72
C GLY A 54 -16.64 0.65 12.20
N GLY A 55 -15.66 1.08 13.00
CA GLY A 55 -15.63 0.84 14.45
C GLY A 55 -15.19 -0.57 14.89
N GLN A 56 -14.73 -1.42 13.96
CA GLN A 56 -14.23 -2.77 14.27
C GLN A 56 -12.80 -2.94 13.76
N LEU A 57 -11.96 -3.62 14.53
CA LEU A 57 -10.61 -3.94 14.08
C LEU A 57 -10.68 -4.95 12.95
N VAL A 58 -9.75 -4.83 12.00
CA VAL A 58 -9.63 -5.80 10.89
C VAL A 58 -9.21 -7.17 11.41
N SER A 59 -8.57 -7.25 12.59
CA SER A 59 -8.31 -8.49 13.33
C SER A 59 -9.59 -9.20 13.79
N ASP A 60 -10.65 -8.46 14.14
CA ASP A 60 -11.90 -9.03 14.69
C ASP A 60 -12.74 -9.70 13.60
N LYS A 61 -12.50 -9.35 12.34
CA LYS A 61 -13.12 -10.01 11.20
C LYS A 61 -12.47 -11.38 11.03
N VAL A 62 -13.11 -12.41 11.57
CA VAL A 62 -12.83 -13.81 11.23
C VAL A 62 -12.84 -13.90 9.70
N ALA A 63 -11.69 -14.24 9.11
CA ALA A 63 -11.58 -14.33 7.66
C ALA A 63 -12.70 -15.25 7.15
N PRO A 64 -13.48 -14.87 6.11
CA PRO A 64 -14.31 -15.85 5.44
C PRO A 64 -13.35 -16.93 4.95
N GLN A 65 -13.49 -18.14 5.50
CA GLN A 65 -12.81 -19.32 4.99
C GLN A 65 -13.08 -19.34 3.49
N LYS A 66 -12.02 -19.32 2.68
CA LYS A 66 -12.16 -19.51 1.23
C LYS A 66 -12.87 -20.83 1.01
N THR A 67 -14.17 -20.80 0.73
CA THR A 67 -14.86 -21.93 0.12
C THR A 67 -14.23 -22.12 -1.24
N ALA A 68 -13.40 -23.16 -1.37
CA ALA A 68 -12.92 -23.62 -2.66
C ALA A 68 -14.14 -23.90 -3.55
N GLN A 69 -14.18 -23.23 -4.70
CA GLN A 69 -14.96 -23.66 -5.86
C GLN A 69 -13.96 -24.07 -6.94
#